data_AF-A0A0F4UBL0-F1
#
_entry.id   AF-A0A0F4UBL0-F1
#
_cell.length_a   1.000
_cell.length_b   1.000
_cell.length_c   1.000
_cell.angle_alpha   90.00
_cell.angle_beta   90.00
_cell.angle_gamma   90.00
#
_symmetry.space_group_name_H-M   'P 1'
#
loop_
_entity.id
_entity.type
_entity.pdbx_description
1 polymer ?
#
loop_
_entity_poly.entity_id
_entity_poly.type
_entity_poly.pdbx_seq_one_letter_code
_entity_poly.pdbx_strand_id
1 'polypeptide(L)'
;YDVIVEPSSEEAYTIFAQSMDRTGYARGTLAVREGLKAQVPAIDPRPLLTMDDMGMGGMAGMDHGSMAGMDHSKMAGMDQSDM
;
A
#
# COMPACT_ATOMS: atom_id res chain seq x y z
N TYR A 1 -8.64 13.10 7.08
CA TYR A 1 -8.15 14.35 6.50
C TYR A 1 -9.32 15.03 5.84
N ASP A 2 -9.39 16.36 5.94
CA ASP A 2 -10.40 17.16 5.26
C ASP A 2 -9.71 17.99 4.17
N VAL A 3 -10.33 18.06 2.99
CA VAL A 3 -9.81 18.78 1.82
C VAL A 3 -10.89 19.71 1.30
N ILE A 4 -10.54 20.98 1.13
CA ILE A 4 -11.37 21.99 0.49
C ILE A 4 -10.85 22.17 -0.95
N VAL A 5 -11.76 22.15 -1.92
CA VAL A 5 -11.44 22.31 -3.34
C VAL A 5 -12.26 23.46 -3.92
N GLU A 6 -11.66 24.23 -4.82
CA GLU A 6 -12.31 25.34 -5.53
C GLU A 6 -12.29 25.04 -7.04
N PRO A 7 -13.41 24.57 -7.62
CA PRO A 7 -13.53 24.34 -9.06
C PRO A 7 -13.39 25.64 -9.85
N SER A 8 -12.65 25.62 -10.95
CA SER A 8 -12.41 26.81 -11.80
C SER A 8 -13.43 26.99 -12.93
N SER A 9 -14.27 25.99 -13.19
CA SER A 9 -15.33 26.04 -14.18
C SER A 9 -16.61 25.36 -13.67
N GLU A 10 -17.72 25.54 -14.38
CA GLU A 10 -19.00 24.88 -14.09
C GLU A 10 -19.09 23.44 -14.63
N GLU A 11 -17.97 22.89 -15.11
CA GLU A 11 -17.92 21.50 -15.58
C GLU A 11 -18.05 20.51 -14.41
N ALA A 12 -18.42 19.28 -14.73
CA ALA A 12 -18.40 18.21 -13.74
C ALA A 12 -16.95 17.73 -13.53
N TYR A 13 -16.61 17.44 -12.26
CA TYR A 13 -15.33 16.87 -11.88
C TYR A 13 -15.54 15.49 -11.26
N THR A 14 -14.68 14.53 -11.62
CA THR A 14 -14.65 13.22 -10.97
C THR A 14 -13.67 13.24 -9.80
N ILE A 15 -14.17 12.97 -8.59
CA ILE A 15 -13.33 12.63 -7.44
C ILE A 15 -13.16 11.12 -7.47
N PHE A 16 -11.93 10.66 -7.67
CA PHE A 16 -11.59 9.26 -7.86
C PHE A 16 -10.68 8.77 -6.74
N ALA A 17 -11.06 7.67 -6.09
CA ALA A 17 -10.27 7.03 -5.05
C ALA A 17 -10.14 5.54 -5.35
N GLN A 18 -8.93 5.10 -5.62
CA GLN A 18 -8.65 3.73 -6.00
C GLN A 18 -8.07 2.93 -4.83
N SER A 19 -8.43 1.66 -4.72
CA SER A 19 -7.79 0.76 -3.76
C SER A 19 -6.31 0.56 -4.09
N MET A 20 -5.47 0.35 -3.08
CA MET A 20 -4.03 0.19 -3.25
C MET A 20 -3.67 -1.03 -4.11
N ASP A 21 -4.43 -2.12 -3.97
CA ASP A 21 -4.32 -3.36 -4.74
C ASP A 21 -4.91 -3.26 -6.18
N ARG A 22 -5.47 -2.11 -6.55
CA ARG A 22 -6.08 -1.80 -7.86
C ARG A 22 -7.25 -2.68 -8.26
N THR A 23 -7.91 -3.33 -7.30
CA THR A 23 -9.06 -4.21 -7.57
C THR A 23 -10.39 -3.47 -7.65
N GLY A 24 -10.46 -2.22 -7.14
CA GLY A 24 -11.66 -1.41 -7.18
C GLY A 24 -11.42 0.08 -6.96
N TYR A 25 -12.49 0.85 -7.00
CA TYR A 25 -12.47 2.29 -6.74
C TYR A 25 -13.82 2.80 -6.21
N ALA A 26 -13.78 3.90 -5.48
CA ALA A 26 -14.93 4.75 -5.20
C ALA A 26 -14.87 5.98 -6.13
N ARG A 27 -16.05 6.46 -6.54
CA ARG A 27 -16.17 7.64 -7.42
C ARG A 27 -17.26 8.58 -6.93
N GLY A 28 -16.92 9.85 -6.77
CA GLY A 28 -17.85 10.95 -6.61
C GLY A 28 -17.87 11.83 -7.86
N THR A 29 -18.97 12.54 -8.08
CA THR A 29 -19.04 13.60 -9.10
C THR A 29 -19.39 14.90 -8.40
N LEU A 30 -18.52 15.89 -8.55
CA LEU A 30 -18.79 17.27 -8.14
C LEU A 30 -19.33 18.02 -9.35
N ALA A 31 -20.57 18.50 -9.28
CA ALA A 31 -21.23 19.18 -10.39
C ALA A 31 -22.25 20.21 -9.87
N VAL A 32 -22.52 21.23 -10.70
CA VAL A 32 -23.45 22.33 -10.38
C VAL A 32 -24.94 21.94 -10.48
N ARG A 33 -25.25 20.81 -11.12
CA ARG A 33 -26.61 20.28 -11.24
C ARG A 33 -26.60 18.76 -11.42
N GLU A 34 -27.72 18.14 -11.10
CA GLU A 34 -27.90 16.71 -11.28
C GLU A 34 -27.78 16.28 -12.75
N GLY A 35 -27.32 15.04 -12.95
CA GLY A 35 -27.18 14.41 -14.27
C GLY A 35 -25.88 14.74 -15.01
N LEU A 36 -25.15 15.79 -14.63
CA LEU A 36 -23.82 16.06 -15.16
C LEU A 36 -22.81 15.00 -14.66
N LYS A 37 -21.96 14.53 -15.56
CA LYS A 37 -20.94 13.50 -15.27
C LYS A 37 -19.64 13.87 -15.98
N ALA A 38 -18.53 13.74 -15.27
CA ALA A 38 -17.20 13.82 -15.87
C ALA A 38 -16.71 12.43 -16.27
N GLN A 39 -15.64 12.38 -17.07
CA GLN A 39 -14.98 11.13 -17.42
C GLN A 39 -14.49 10.40 -16.15
N VAL A 40 -14.57 9.08 -16.18
CA VAL A 40 -13.94 8.23 -15.15
C VAL A 40 -12.49 7.99 -15.57
N PRO A 41 -11.50 8.32 -14.71
CA PRO A 41 -10.11 7.94 -14.97
C PRO A 41 -9.97 6.43 -15.17
N ALA A 42 -8.99 6.02 -15.98
CA ALA A 42 -8.62 4.62 -16.10
C ALA A 42 -7.98 4.11 -14.80
N ILE A 43 -8.07 2.81 -14.55
CA ILE A 43 -7.44 2.16 -13.40
C ILE A 43 -5.92 2.15 -13.62
N ASP A 44 -5.16 2.69 -12.66
CA ASP A 44 -3.70 2.64 -12.67
C ASP A 44 -3.17 1.20 -12.52
N PRO A 45 -1.97 0.90 -13.05
CA PRO A 45 -1.32 -0.39 -12.81
C PRO A 45 -1.04 -0.60 -11.32
N ARG A 46 -0.91 -1.88 -10.93
CA ARG A 46 -0.54 -2.24 -9.56
C ARG A 46 0.87 -1.73 -9.25
N PRO A 47 1.05 -0.96 -8.16
CA PRO A 47 2.37 -0.50 -7.77
C PRO A 47 3.25 -1.70 -7.40
N LEU A 48 4.49 -1.71 -7.90
CA LEU A 48 5.51 -2.65 -7.45
C LEU A 48 6.15 -2.06 -6.20
N LEU A 49 5.97 -2.73 -5.07
CA LEU A 49 6.58 -2.31 -3.81
C LEU A 49 8.06 -2.72 -3.79
N THR A 50 8.91 -1.77 -3.42
CA THR A 50 10.32 -2.01 -3.13
C THR A 50 10.51 -2.36 -1.65
N MET A 51 11.71 -2.82 -1.27
CA MET A 51 12.04 -3.06 0.15
C MET A 51 11.93 -1.77 0.99
N ASP A 52 12.17 -0.62 0.37
CA ASP A 52 12.03 0.70 1.02
C ASP A 52 10.55 1.00 1.35
N ASP A 53 9.63 0.72 0.42
CA ASP A 53 8.19 0.93 0.61
C ASP A 53 7.60 0.05 1.73
N MET A 54 8.25 -1.09 2.01
CA MET A 54 7.89 -2.00 3.11
C MET A 54 8.52 -1.61 4.46
N GLY A 55 9.24 -0.48 4.53
CA GLY A 55 9.92 -0.02 5.74
C GLY A 55 11.23 -0.77 6.05
N MET A 56 11.69 -1.62 5.12
CA MET A 56 12.90 -2.43 5.26
C MET A 56 14.13 -1.80 4.60
N GLY A 57 14.01 -0.61 4.03
CA GLY A 57 15.13 0.09 3.38
C GLY A 57 16.34 0.37 4.28
N GLY A 58 16.11 0.47 5.60
CA GLY A 58 17.18 0.62 6.59
C GLY A 58 17.90 -0.69 6.95
N MET A 59 17.42 -1.86 6.51
CA MET A 59 18.00 -3.16 6.85
C MET A 59 19.20 -3.53 5.96
N ALA A 60 19.50 -2.77 4.90
CA ALA A 60 20.66 -2.99 4.05
C ALA A 60 22.01 -2.88 4.80
N GLY A 61 22.01 -2.31 6.01
CA GLY A 61 23.16 -2.22 6.91
C GLY A 61 23.16 -3.21 8.08
N MET A 62 22.18 -4.10 8.20
CA MET A 62 22.28 -5.21 9.17
C MET A 62 23.28 -6.23 8.63
N ASP A 63 24.51 -6.14 9.15
CA ASP A 63 25.56 -7.12 8.91
C ASP A 63 25.06 -8.52 9.28
N HIS A 64 24.77 -9.33 8.26
CA HIS A 64 24.44 -10.74 8.38
C HIS A 64 25.53 -11.55 9.11
N GLY A 65 26.72 -10.97 9.33
CA GLY A 65 27.79 -11.52 10.16
C GLY A 65 27.44 -11.66 11.65
N SER A 66 26.48 -10.89 12.18
CA SER A 66 26.10 -11.01 13.61
C SER A 66 25.20 -12.22 13.92
N MET A 67 24.77 -12.97 12.90
CA MET A 67 24.12 -14.29 13.08
C MET A 67 25.10 -15.48 12.93
N ALA A 68 26.38 -15.23 12.66
CA ALA A 68 27.43 -16.25 12.69
C ALA A 68 27.83 -16.58 14.14
N GLY A 69 26.89 -17.13 14.92
CA GLY A 69 27.13 -17.38 16.33
C GLY A 69 26.02 -18.12 17.08
N MET A 70 24.89 -18.44 16.44
CA MET A 70 23.97 -19.41 17.01
C MET A 70 24.54 -20.81 16.82
N ASP A 71 25.34 -21.21 17.80
CA ASP A 71 25.80 -22.58 17.99
C ASP A 71 24.58 -23.50 18.22
N HIS A 72 24.10 -24.09 17.12
CA HIS A 72 23.02 -25.10 17.13
C HIS A 72 23.41 -26.38 17.89
N SER A 73 24.67 -26.55 18.33
CA SER A 73 25.05 -27.69 19.17
C SER A 73 24.36 -27.70 20.53
N LYS A 74 23.86 -26.54 21.00
CA LYS A 74 23.10 -26.44 22.27
C LYS A 74 21.62 -26.81 22.16
N MET A 75 21.11 -27.15 20.98
CA MET A 75 19.76 -27.71 20.76
C MET A 75 19.74 -29.26 20.73
N ALA A 76 20.88 -29.91 21.00
CA ALA A 76 20.94 -31.36 21.18
C ALA A 76 20.41 -31.74 22.57
N GLY A 77 19.09 -31.79 22.75
CA GLY A 77 18.53 -32.20 24.04
C GLY A 77 17.02 -32.10 24.24
N MET A 78 16.21 -31.71 23.25
CA MET A 78 14.76 -31.82 23.37
C MET A 78 14.30 -33.18 22.85
N ASP A 79 14.35 -34.14 23.76
CA ASP A 79 13.70 -35.44 23.67
C ASP A 79 12.19 -35.26 23.41
N GLN A 80 11.71 -35.73 22.26
CA GLN A 80 10.29 -35.70 21.87
C GLN A 80 9.55 -36.96 22.34
N SER A 81 9.90 -37.53 23.50
CA SER A 81 9.22 -38.72 24.01
C SER A 81 8.08 -38.46 25.01
N ASP A 82 7.69 -37.19 25.22
CA ASP A 82 6.51 -36.83 26.03
C ASP A 82 5.51 -35.90 25.29
N MET A 83 5.01 -36.35 24.13
CA MET A 83 3.67 -35.95 23.64
C MET A 83 2.92 -37.14 23.03
#